data_AF-A0A672SGI8-F1
#
_entry.id   AF-A0A672SGI8-F1
#
_cell.length_a   1.000
_cell.length_b   1.000
_cell.length_c   1.000
_cell.angle_alpha   90.00
_cell.angle_beta   90.00
_cell.angle_gamma   90.00
#
_symmetry.space_group_name_H-M   'P 1'
#
loop_
_entity.id
_entity.type
_entity.pdbx_description
1 polymer ?
#
loop_
_entity_poly.entity_id
_entity_poly.type
_entity_poly.pdbx_seq_one_letter_code
_entity_poly.pdbx_strand_id
1 'polypeptide(L)'
;DEFEKKRDEFEEKRDEFENKKEFEKEKEEFKKEKEEFKKEKEEFKKTLEDFEKKQSKLIDEKDILCVQIAALCYNLGHGPFSYVFKDNPEDLESGNQWKIAEASVWLFLDIVENNSELKNELKEKDLTFIQELIKGVDTSAKEWPAKGRTEDKSFLYEIVANQWNGIDVRKWDYFARDCYHLGIPNSFDHQRLLKSARVCEVAGRNHICFRDKVADNICDMFHTRYTLYSQAYQHKIVNIIEKKISEAFIAAKDKIPSLSLIAESKLQEDIERKRSNILNKGTGAENPTTTTTAMKEFIKLSDHIFEEILYSTDDELKDARMKLEDVVRRRLPKCVGETRITQTEYNEKSVQVKEDILQ
;
A
#
# COMPACT_ATOMS: atom_id res chain seq x y z
N ASP A 1 -54.69 65.09 -16.01
CA ASP A 1 -53.93 65.73 -17.11
C ASP A 1 -52.45 65.39 -17.08
N GLU A 2 -51.62 65.94 -16.18
CA GLU A 2 -50.15 65.69 -16.21
C GLU A 2 -49.75 64.25 -15.83
N PHE A 3 -50.51 63.62 -14.93
CA PHE A 3 -50.29 62.23 -14.52
C PHE A 3 -50.70 61.22 -15.59
N GLU A 4 -51.77 61.50 -16.33
CA GLU A 4 -52.19 60.67 -17.47
C GLU A 4 -51.17 60.75 -18.60
N LYS A 5 -50.64 61.95 -18.90
CA LYS A 5 -49.55 62.10 -19.87
C LYS A 5 -48.31 61.28 -19.53
N LYS A 6 -47.90 61.25 -18.25
CA LYS A 6 -46.75 60.44 -17.80
C LYS A 6 -47.03 58.94 -17.83
N ARG A 7 -48.28 58.53 -17.57
CA ARG A 7 -48.70 57.13 -17.73
C ARG A 7 -48.63 56.72 -19.19
N ASP A 8 -49.17 57.54 -20.08
CA ASP A 8 -49.22 57.23 -21.50
C ASP A 8 -47.80 57.22 -22.11
N GLU A 9 -46.90 58.15 -21.72
CA GLU A 9 -45.47 58.12 -22.10
C GLU A 9 -44.72 56.88 -21.56
N PHE A 10 -45.09 56.38 -20.39
CA PHE A 10 -44.50 55.16 -19.83
C PHE A 10 -45.00 53.92 -20.56
N GLU A 11 -46.29 53.86 -20.89
CA GLU A 11 -46.88 52.78 -21.71
C GLU A 11 -46.24 52.76 -23.11
N GLU A 12 -46.05 53.91 -23.74
CA GLU A 12 -45.38 54.01 -25.05
C GLU A 12 -43.94 53.49 -24.99
N LYS A 13 -43.16 53.87 -23.97
CA LYS A 13 -41.78 53.38 -23.80
C LYS A 13 -41.70 51.90 -23.45
N ARG A 14 -42.66 51.38 -22.69
CA ARG A 14 -42.79 49.94 -22.40
C ARG A 14 -43.09 49.18 -23.69
N ASP A 15 -44.03 49.67 -24.47
CA ASP A 15 -44.45 49.05 -25.72
C ASP A 15 -43.34 49.16 -26.79
N GLU A 16 -42.55 50.23 -26.83
CA GLU A 16 -41.33 50.33 -27.65
C GLU A 16 -40.24 49.33 -27.22
N PHE A 17 -40.07 49.14 -25.91
CA PHE A 17 -39.11 48.17 -25.37
C PHE A 17 -39.52 46.72 -25.65
N GLU A 18 -40.81 46.39 -25.52
CA GLU A 18 -41.36 45.07 -25.85
C GLU A 18 -41.35 44.80 -27.37
N ASN A 19 -41.56 45.83 -28.20
CA ASN A 19 -41.52 45.72 -29.66
C ASN A 19 -40.11 45.75 -30.27
N LYS A 20 -39.05 45.86 -29.46
CA LYS A 20 -37.68 45.66 -29.96
C LYS A 20 -37.53 44.22 -30.43
N LYS A 21 -37.61 44.02 -31.74
CA LYS A 21 -37.33 42.74 -32.44
C LYS A 21 -36.04 42.07 -31.97
N GLU A 22 -35.07 42.84 -31.51
CA GLU A 22 -33.81 42.38 -30.93
C GLU A 22 -34.02 41.56 -29.64
N PHE A 23 -34.89 42.00 -28.72
CA PHE A 23 -35.18 41.30 -27.47
C PHE A 23 -35.96 40.01 -27.69
N GLU A 24 -36.96 40.01 -28.57
CA GLU A 24 -37.68 38.77 -28.93
C GLU A 24 -36.76 37.78 -29.67
N LYS A 25 -35.79 38.27 -30.46
CA LYS A 25 -34.77 37.42 -31.09
C LYS A 25 -33.83 36.80 -30.05
N GLU A 26 -33.30 37.59 -29.12
CA GLU A 26 -32.44 37.10 -28.02
C GLU A 26 -33.18 36.09 -27.13
N LYS A 27 -34.47 36.31 -26.84
CA LYS A 27 -35.31 35.39 -26.07
C LYS A 27 -35.52 34.06 -26.78
N GLU A 28 -35.72 34.07 -28.11
CA GLU A 28 -35.81 32.85 -28.91
C GLU A 28 -34.45 32.14 -29.03
N GLU A 29 -33.35 32.87 -29.13
CA GLU A 29 -31.99 32.31 -29.08
C GLU A 29 -31.71 31.64 -27.73
N PHE A 30 -32.01 32.30 -26.61
CA PHE A 30 -31.86 31.73 -25.27
C PHE A 30 -32.74 30.50 -25.05
N LYS A 31 -33.97 30.47 -25.59
CA LYS A 31 -34.81 29.26 -25.56
C LYS A 31 -34.15 28.10 -26.31
N LYS A 32 -33.56 28.35 -27.47
CA LYS A 32 -32.83 27.32 -28.24
C LYS A 32 -31.62 26.81 -27.47
N GLU A 33 -30.78 27.69 -26.93
CA GLU A 33 -29.63 27.33 -26.11
C GLU A 33 -30.05 26.50 -24.88
N LYS A 34 -31.16 26.87 -24.23
CA LYS A 34 -31.69 26.12 -23.09
C LYS A 34 -32.16 24.72 -23.48
N GLU A 35 -32.81 24.56 -24.64
CA GLU A 35 -33.20 23.24 -25.14
C GLU A 35 -32.00 22.41 -25.60
N GLU A 36 -30.97 23.04 -26.16
CA GLU A 36 -29.71 22.39 -26.51
C GLU A 36 -28.97 21.90 -25.26
N PHE A 37 -28.81 22.75 -24.25
CA PHE A 37 -28.23 22.39 -22.96
C PHE A 37 -29.00 21.26 -22.26
N LYS A 38 -30.33 21.24 -22.36
CA LYS A 38 -31.13 20.11 -21.85
C LYS A 38 -30.79 18.80 -22.56
N LYS A 39 -30.64 18.81 -23.89
CA LYS A 39 -30.25 17.63 -24.66
C LYS A 39 -28.87 17.14 -24.26
N GLU A 40 -27.89 18.05 -24.19
CA GLU A 40 -26.53 17.72 -23.74
C GLU A 40 -26.53 17.13 -22.32
N LYS A 41 -27.33 17.68 -21.42
CA LYS A 41 -27.47 17.18 -20.05
C LYS A 41 -28.06 15.76 -20.01
N GLU A 42 -29.08 15.47 -20.80
CA GLU A 42 -29.67 14.13 -20.88
C GLU A 42 -28.70 13.13 -21.54
N GLU A 43 -27.97 13.55 -22.58
CA GLU A 43 -26.93 12.73 -23.19
C GLU A 43 -25.81 12.42 -22.20
N PHE A 44 -25.30 13.43 -21.49
CA PHE A 44 -24.30 13.26 -20.45
C PHE A 44 -24.78 12.31 -19.34
N LYS A 45 -26.05 12.44 -18.91
CA LYS A 45 -26.63 11.57 -17.90
C LYS A 45 -26.65 10.11 -18.37
N LYS A 46 -27.04 9.87 -19.63
CA LYS A 46 -27.00 8.53 -20.22
C LYS A 46 -25.58 7.98 -20.29
N THR A 47 -24.61 8.79 -20.73
CA THR A 47 -23.19 8.40 -20.76
C THR A 47 -22.67 8.07 -19.37
N LEU A 48 -23.07 8.82 -18.34
CA LEU A 48 -22.71 8.57 -16.95
C LEU A 48 -23.28 7.24 -16.45
N GLU A 49 -24.56 6.97 -16.70
CA GLU A 49 -25.20 5.70 -16.33
C GLU A 49 -24.53 4.50 -17.02
N ASP A 50 -24.18 4.62 -18.31
CA ASP A 50 -23.47 3.58 -19.04
C ASP A 50 -22.04 3.38 -18.54
N PHE A 51 -21.36 4.46 -18.14
CA PHE A 51 -20.05 4.38 -17.49
C PHE A 51 -20.13 3.67 -16.15
N GLU A 52 -21.08 4.03 -15.28
CA GLU A 52 -21.27 3.38 -13.97
C GLU A 52 -21.59 1.88 -14.11
N LYS A 53 -22.44 1.51 -15.08
CA LYS A 53 -22.72 0.10 -15.41
C LYS A 53 -21.50 -0.66 -15.92
N LYS A 54 -20.60 0.00 -16.65
CA LYS A 54 -19.33 -0.62 -17.07
C LYS A 54 -18.43 -0.84 -15.87
N GLN A 55 -18.28 0.17 -14.99
CA GLN A 55 -17.47 0.07 -13.78
C GLN A 55 -17.93 -1.07 -12.87
N SER A 56 -19.25 -1.23 -12.68
CA SER A 56 -19.80 -2.30 -11.81
C SER A 56 -19.57 -3.71 -12.33
N LYS A 57 -19.17 -3.89 -13.59
CA LYS A 57 -18.91 -5.19 -14.22
C LYS A 57 -17.42 -5.56 -14.24
N LEU A 58 -16.54 -4.66 -13.81
CA LEU A 58 -15.09 -4.87 -13.86
C LEU A 58 -14.59 -5.86 -12.80
N ILE A 59 -15.37 -6.07 -11.73
CA ILE A 59 -14.97 -6.81 -10.54
C ILE A 59 -16.03 -7.84 -10.22
N ASP A 60 -15.62 -9.04 -9.85
CA ASP A 60 -16.49 -10.10 -9.32
C ASP A 60 -16.23 -10.35 -7.81
N GLU A 61 -17.09 -11.14 -7.17
CA GLU A 61 -16.97 -11.45 -5.74
C GLU A 61 -15.64 -12.17 -5.41
N LYS A 62 -15.11 -12.96 -6.34
CA LYS A 62 -13.85 -13.68 -6.15
C LYS A 62 -12.67 -12.71 -6.15
N ASP A 63 -12.68 -11.69 -7.01
CA ASP A 63 -11.68 -10.62 -6.99
C ASP A 63 -11.69 -9.85 -5.66
N ILE A 64 -12.88 -9.48 -5.18
CA ILE A 64 -13.04 -8.76 -3.90
C ILE A 64 -12.42 -9.59 -2.77
N LEU A 65 -12.76 -10.88 -2.70
CA LEU A 65 -12.22 -11.79 -1.70
C LEU A 65 -10.69 -11.90 -1.80
N CYS A 66 -10.14 -12.09 -3.01
CA CYS A 66 -8.69 -12.20 -3.19
C CYS A 66 -7.95 -10.92 -2.78
N VAL A 67 -8.47 -9.74 -3.13
CA VAL A 67 -7.88 -8.45 -2.75
C VAL A 67 -7.92 -8.27 -1.24
N GLN A 68 -9.03 -8.63 -0.58
CA GLN A 68 -9.16 -8.58 0.88
C GLN A 68 -8.18 -9.53 1.57
N ILE A 69 -8.04 -10.77 1.08
CA ILE A 69 -7.07 -11.72 1.62
C ILE A 69 -5.66 -11.18 1.48
N ALA A 70 -5.28 -10.67 0.30
CA ALA A 70 -3.96 -10.07 0.11
C ALA A 70 -3.72 -8.88 1.05
N ALA A 71 -4.71 -7.99 1.21
CA ALA A 71 -4.64 -6.85 2.13
C ALA A 71 -4.60 -7.24 3.62
N LEU A 72 -5.10 -8.42 3.99
CA LEU A 72 -4.95 -8.96 5.35
C LEU A 72 -3.59 -9.63 5.54
N CYS A 73 -3.04 -10.23 4.48
CA CYS A 73 -1.85 -11.07 4.57
C CYS A 73 -0.52 -10.36 4.26
N TYR A 74 -0.52 -9.15 3.71
CA TYR A 74 0.70 -8.49 3.21
C TYR A 74 1.79 -8.23 4.26
N ASN A 75 1.41 -8.21 5.55
CA ASN A 75 2.30 -7.96 6.68
C ASN A 75 2.64 -9.21 7.49
N LEU A 76 2.18 -10.41 7.10
CA LEU A 76 2.40 -11.63 7.88
C LEU A 76 3.88 -11.93 8.10
N GLY A 77 4.73 -11.59 7.14
CA GLY A 77 6.17 -11.86 7.15
C GLY A 77 7.02 -10.90 7.99
N HIS A 78 6.43 -9.96 8.71
CA HIS A 78 7.17 -9.13 9.65
C HIS A 78 7.62 -9.94 10.87
N GLY A 79 8.89 -9.80 11.25
CA GLY A 79 9.42 -10.33 12.49
C GLY A 79 9.39 -9.31 13.64
N PRO A 80 10.11 -9.59 14.74
CA PRO A 80 10.18 -8.71 15.91
C PRO A 80 10.56 -7.27 15.55
N PHE A 81 9.82 -6.29 16.09
CA PHE A 81 10.02 -4.87 15.83
C PHE A 81 9.96 -4.50 14.33
N SER A 82 9.16 -5.24 13.55
CA SER A 82 8.80 -4.94 12.16
C SER A 82 10.00 -4.82 11.19
N TYR A 83 10.50 -3.59 10.94
CA TYR A 83 11.61 -3.32 10.01
C TYR A 83 13.00 -3.47 10.65
N VAL A 84 13.05 -3.65 11.98
CA VAL A 84 14.30 -3.92 12.70
C VAL A 84 14.79 -5.35 12.44
N PHE A 85 13.87 -6.30 12.30
CA PHE A 85 14.17 -7.68 12.00
C PHE A 85 14.43 -7.87 10.49
N LYS A 86 15.71 -7.96 10.16
CA LYS A 86 16.24 -8.12 8.81
C LYS A 86 17.56 -8.86 8.88
N ASP A 87 18.08 -9.30 7.73
CA ASP A 87 19.35 -10.01 7.69
C ASP A 87 20.52 -9.12 8.07
N ASN A 88 21.61 -9.78 8.48
CA ASN A 88 22.84 -9.11 8.81
C ASN A 88 23.49 -8.55 7.53
N PRO A 89 24.31 -7.50 7.65
CA PRO A 89 25.08 -7.00 6.51
C PRO A 89 25.87 -8.08 5.76
N GLU A 90 26.41 -9.08 6.47
CA GLU A 90 27.13 -10.22 5.88
C GLU A 90 26.20 -11.17 5.10
N ASP A 91 24.96 -11.33 5.54
CA ASP A 91 23.94 -12.14 4.86
C ASP A 91 23.48 -11.45 3.56
N LEU A 92 23.46 -10.10 3.53
CA LEU A 92 23.16 -9.29 2.33
C LEU A 92 24.18 -9.52 1.21
N GLU A 93 25.47 -9.68 1.55
CA GLU A 93 26.52 -9.97 0.57
C GLU A 93 26.39 -11.37 -0.04
N SER A 94 25.74 -12.30 0.66
CA SER A 94 25.51 -13.68 0.20
C SER A 94 24.27 -13.86 -0.70
N GLY A 95 23.46 -12.80 -0.86
CA GLY A 95 22.21 -12.84 -1.63
C GLY A 95 21.07 -13.58 -0.94
N ASN A 96 21.19 -13.91 0.35
CA ASN A 96 20.15 -14.56 1.14
C ASN A 96 19.32 -13.53 1.93
N GLN A 97 18.65 -12.62 1.22
CA GLN A 97 17.90 -11.55 1.87
C GLN A 97 16.46 -11.98 2.20
N TRP A 98 16.10 -11.96 3.47
CA TRP A 98 14.75 -11.98 3.97
C TRP A 98 13.93 -10.82 3.43
N LYS A 99 12.99 -11.17 2.55
CA LYS A 99 12.00 -10.23 2.01
C LYS A 99 10.67 -10.46 2.73
N ILE A 100 10.18 -9.43 3.42
CA ILE A 100 8.90 -9.46 4.14
C ILE A 100 7.75 -9.93 3.24
N ALA A 101 7.75 -9.52 1.97
CA ALA A 101 6.74 -9.95 1.01
C ALA A 101 6.80 -11.47 0.70
N GLU A 102 8.00 -12.03 0.56
CA GLU A 102 8.19 -13.48 0.34
C GLU A 102 7.78 -14.28 1.58
N ALA A 103 8.18 -13.82 2.76
CA ALA A 103 7.76 -14.41 4.02
C ALA A 103 6.24 -14.33 4.25
N SER A 104 5.61 -13.23 3.84
CA SER A 104 4.17 -13.06 3.92
C SER A 104 3.43 -14.04 3.02
N VAL A 105 3.94 -14.27 1.80
CA VAL A 105 3.43 -15.30 0.90
C VAL A 105 3.60 -16.71 1.49
N TRP A 106 4.75 -16.98 2.08
CA TRP A 106 5.03 -18.27 2.72
C TRP A 106 4.05 -18.58 3.86
N LEU A 107 3.81 -17.61 4.75
CA LEU A 107 2.83 -17.73 5.84
C LEU A 107 1.38 -17.82 5.34
N PHE A 108 1.03 -17.03 4.33
CA PHE A 108 -0.27 -17.15 3.67
C PHE A 108 -0.51 -18.57 3.13
N LEU A 109 0.46 -19.14 2.42
CA LEU A 109 0.35 -20.49 1.87
C LEU A 109 0.30 -21.56 2.96
N ASP A 110 0.99 -21.36 4.08
CA ASP A 110 0.87 -22.26 5.24
C ASP A 110 -0.53 -22.24 5.85
N ILE A 111 -1.14 -21.05 5.99
CA ILE A 111 -2.52 -20.91 6.45
C ILE A 111 -3.48 -21.64 5.51
N VAL A 112 -3.33 -21.47 4.20
CA VAL A 112 -4.16 -22.18 3.20
C VAL A 112 -3.89 -23.68 3.23
N GLU A 113 -2.63 -24.11 3.31
CA GLU A 113 -2.26 -25.53 3.37
C GLU A 113 -2.86 -26.23 4.60
N ASN A 114 -3.09 -25.51 5.70
CA ASN A 114 -3.66 -26.04 6.93
C ASN A 114 -5.16 -25.76 7.10
N ASN A 115 -5.82 -25.12 6.13
CA ASN A 115 -7.25 -24.80 6.19
C ASN A 115 -8.02 -25.38 4.98
N SER A 116 -8.86 -26.39 5.23
CA SER A 116 -9.62 -27.09 4.18
C SER A 116 -10.64 -26.20 3.45
N GLU A 117 -11.23 -25.21 4.13
CA GLU A 117 -12.19 -24.29 3.51
C GLU A 117 -11.48 -23.40 2.49
N LEU A 118 -10.33 -22.82 2.88
CA LEU A 118 -9.51 -22.01 1.99
C LEU A 118 -8.95 -22.80 0.80
N LYS A 119 -8.52 -24.06 1.00
CA LYS A 119 -8.09 -24.93 -0.12
C LYS A 119 -9.18 -25.16 -1.15
N ASN A 120 -10.42 -25.32 -0.69
CA ASN A 120 -11.55 -25.58 -1.57
C ASN A 120 -12.02 -24.29 -2.27
N GLU A 121 -11.90 -23.15 -1.60
CA GLU A 121 -12.35 -21.85 -2.08
C GLU A 121 -11.38 -21.21 -3.08
N LEU A 122 -10.07 -21.34 -2.88
CA LEU A 122 -9.02 -20.67 -3.67
C LEU A 122 -8.47 -21.59 -4.78
N LYS A 123 -8.63 -21.17 -6.03
CA LYS A 123 -8.06 -21.87 -7.20
C LYS A 123 -6.63 -21.43 -7.47
N GLU A 124 -5.94 -22.12 -8.38
CA GLU A 124 -4.56 -21.79 -8.77
C GLU A 124 -4.36 -20.32 -9.19
N LYS A 125 -5.28 -19.78 -9.99
CA LYS A 125 -5.24 -18.38 -10.41
C LYS A 125 -5.45 -17.42 -9.25
N ASP A 126 -6.29 -17.77 -8.27
CA ASP A 126 -6.55 -16.96 -7.08
C ASP A 126 -5.33 -16.95 -6.15
N LEU A 127 -4.72 -18.12 -5.93
CA LEU A 127 -3.47 -18.23 -5.17
C LEU A 127 -2.35 -17.40 -5.81
N THR A 128 -2.22 -17.47 -7.12
CA THR A 128 -1.22 -16.68 -7.86
C THR A 128 -1.51 -15.20 -7.73
N PHE A 129 -2.77 -14.80 -7.91
CA PHE A 129 -3.18 -13.41 -7.80
C PHE A 129 -2.92 -12.82 -6.41
N ILE A 130 -3.28 -13.53 -5.33
CA ILE A 130 -3.03 -13.08 -3.95
C ILE A 130 -1.53 -12.91 -3.70
N GLN A 131 -0.70 -13.85 -4.16
CA GLN A 131 0.76 -13.75 -4.03
C GLN A 131 1.31 -12.53 -4.76
N GLU A 132 0.86 -12.29 -5.99
CA GLU A 132 1.24 -11.13 -6.79
C GLU A 132 0.79 -9.81 -6.14
N LEU A 133 -0.39 -9.76 -5.51
CA LEU A 133 -0.85 -8.58 -4.76
C LEU A 133 -0.02 -8.31 -3.50
N ILE A 134 0.42 -9.35 -2.78
CA ILE A 134 1.26 -9.23 -1.59
C ILE A 134 2.66 -8.74 -1.97
N LYS A 135 3.27 -9.32 -3.02
CA LYS A 135 4.60 -8.94 -3.50
C LYS A 135 4.61 -7.58 -4.22
N GLY A 136 3.48 -7.24 -4.82
CA GLY A 136 3.36 -6.11 -5.73
C GLY A 136 3.83 -6.49 -7.12
N VAL A 137 3.14 -5.94 -8.12
CA VAL A 137 3.45 -6.12 -9.54
C VAL A 137 3.60 -4.75 -10.18
N ASP A 138 4.68 -4.55 -10.94
CA ASP A 138 4.88 -3.32 -11.70
C ASP A 138 3.99 -3.30 -12.94
N THR A 139 2.81 -2.69 -12.81
CA THR A 139 1.85 -2.53 -13.90
C THR A 139 2.29 -1.51 -14.96
N SER A 140 3.46 -0.86 -14.81
CA SER A 140 4.04 0.05 -15.80
C SER A 140 4.90 -0.66 -16.87
N ALA A 141 5.28 -1.93 -16.63
CA ALA A 141 6.11 -2.71 -17.53
C ALA A 141 5.52 -2.79 -18.95
N LYS A 142 6.33 -2.84 -20.01
CA LYS A 142 5.80 -2.84 -21.40
C LYS A 142 4.91 -4.04 -21.72
N GLU A 143 5.23 -5.21 -21.19
CA GLU A 143 4.45 -6.44 -21.33
C GLU A 143 3.67 -6.72 -20.05
N TRP A 144 2.54 -7.43 -20.16
CA TRP A 144 1.72 -7.78 -19.01
C TRP A 144 2.48 -8.74 -18.07
N PRO A 145 2.83 -8.33 -16.84
CA PRO A 145 3.76 -9.09 -16.01
C PRO A 145 3.08 -10.12 -15.08
N ALA A 146 1.75 -10.05 -14.91
CA ALA A 146 1.04 -10.89 -13.95
C ALA A 146 0.38 -12.12 -14.60
N LYS A 147 0.16 -13.16 -13.79
CA LYS A 147 -0.43 -14.45 -14.21
C LYS A 147 -1.75 -14.74 -13.51
N GLY A 148 -1.97 -14.20 -12.30
CA GLY A 148 -3.16 -14.47 -11.50
C GLY A 148 -4.45 -13.88 -12.10
N ARG A 149 -4.32 -12.76 -12.80
CA ARG A 149 -5.39 -12.08 -13.56
C ARG A 149 -4.84 -11.56 -14.89
N THR A 150 -5.73 -11.40 -15.86
CA THR A 150 -5.44 -10.84 -17.18
C THR A 150 -5.37 -9.31 -17.14
N GLU A 151 -4.81 -8.71 -18.19
CA GLU A 151 -4.54 -7.27 -18.30
C GLU A 151 -5.79 -6.39 -18.17
N ASP A 152 -6.98 -6.89 -18.49
CA ASP A 152 -8.25 -6.18 -18.30
C ASP A 152 -8.56 -5.89 -16.82
N LYS A 153 -7.96 -6.65 -15.89
CA LYS A 153 -8.04 -6.46 -14.43
C LYS A 153 -6.76 -5.86 -13.83
N SER A 154 -5.93 -5.17 -14.63
CA SER A 154 -4.66 -4.57 -14.20
C SER A 154 -4.80 -3.64 -13.00
N PHE A 155 -5.83 -2.81 -12.96
CA PHE A 155 -6.14 -1.90 -11.86
C PHE A 155 -6.24 -2.58 -10.48
N LEU A 156 -6.55 -3.89 -10.40
CA LEU A 156 -6.61 -4.57 -9.10
C LEU A 156 -5.25 -4.68 -8.41
N TYR A 157 -4.15 -4.72 -9.19
CA TYR A 157 -2.78 -4.78 -8.66
C TYR A 157 -2.31 -3.45 -8.06
N GLU A 158 -3.06 -2.38 -8.26
CA GLU A 158 -2.78 -1.04 -7.73
C GLU A 158 -3.40 -0.82 -6.34
N ILE A 159 -4.15 -1.80 -5.82
CA ILE A 159 -4.89 -1.64 -4.56
C ILE A 159 -3.99 -1.89 -3.35
N VAL A 160 -3.32 -3.06 -3.30
CA VAL A 160 -2.59 -3.53 -2.10
C VAL A 160 -1.14 -3.05 -2.10
N ALA A 161 -0.33 -3.48 -3.07
CA ALA A 161 1.06 -3.08 -3.20
C ALA A 161 1.32 -2.51 -4.59
N ASN A 162 1.09 -1.20 -4.73
CA ASN A 162 1.16 -0.50 -6.00
C ASN A 162 2.61 -0.14 -6.35
N GLN A 163 3.24 -0.95 -7.19
CA GLN A 163 4.62 -0.73 -7.64
C GLN A 163 4.74 0.34 -8.74
N TRP A 164 3.64 0.77 -9.35
CA TRP A 164 3.68 1.79 -10.40
C TRP A 164 3.91 3.19 -9.83
N ASN A 165 3.17 3.57 -8.79
CA ASN A 165 3.23 4.93 -8.23
C ASN A 165 3.16 5.00 -6.69
N GLY A 166 3.04 3.85 -6.01
CA GLY A 166 3.03 3.78 -4.56
C GLY A 166 1.74 4.27 -3.89
N ILE A 167 0.68 4.63 -4.63
CA ILE A 167 -0.61 5.01 -4.05
C ILE A 167 -1.41 3.72 -3.77
N ASP A 168 -1.40 3.25 -2.52
CA ASP A 168 -2.02 1.99 -2.12
C ASP A 168 -2.69 2.06 -0.73
N VAL A 169 -3.58 1.11 -0.44
CA VAL A 169 -4.35 1.08 0.81
C VAL A 169 -3.47 0.81 2.04
N ARG A 170 -2.29 0.18 1.86
CA ARG A 170 -1.32 -0.03 2.95
C ARG A 170 -0.91 1.30 3.55
N LYS A 171 -0.56 2.27 2.71
CA LYS A 171 -0.19 3.64 3.15
C LYS A 171 -1.34 4.36 3.81
N TRP A 172 -2.54 4.22 3.27
CA TRP A 172 -3.71 4.91 3.81
C TRP A 172 -4.00 4.49 5.25
N ASP A 173 -3.90 3.19 5.54
CA ASP A 173 -4.10 2.66 6.89
C ASP A 173 -3.01 3.15 7.85
N TYR A 174 -1.73 2.92 7.53
CA TYR A 174 -0.67 3.27 8.49
C TYR A 174 -0.53 4.80 8.64
N PHE A 175 -0.83 5.61 7.62
CA PHE A 175 -0.87 7.06 7.82
C PHE A 175 -1.91 7.45 8.85
N ALA A 176 -3.14 6.95 8.74
CA ALA A 176 -4.21 7.28 9.69
C ALA A 176 -3.89 6.73 11.09
N ARG A 177 -3.43 5.47 11.17
CA ARG A 177 -3.09 4.78 12.41
C ARG A 177 -1.92 5.43 13.11
N ASP A 178 -0.82 5.67 12.42
CA ASP A 178 0.41 6.16 13.03
C ASP A 178 0.28 7.63 13.42
N CYS A 179 -0.37 8.45 12.58
CA CYS A 179 -0.70 9.83 12.94
C CYS A 179 -1.52 9.89 14.24
N TYR A 180 -2.52 9.01 14.38
CA TYR A 180 -3.33 8.92 15.60
C TYR A 180 -2.49 8.56 16.83
N HIS A 181 -1.66 7.51 16.75
CA HIS A 181 -0.87 7.04 17.90
C HIS A 181 0.32 7.94 18.24
N LEU A 182 0.89 8.65 17.26
CA LEU A 182 2.00 9.57 17.43
C LEU A 182 1.57 11.00 17.79
N GLY A 183 0.28 11.32 17.65
CA GLY A 183 -0.22 12.68 17.83
C GLY A 183 0.22 13.65 16.73
N ILE A 184 0.47 13.14 15.53
CA ILE A 184 0.83 13.92 14.34
C ILE A 184 -0.45 14.12 13.50
N PRO A 185 -0.75 15.34 13.03
CA PRO A 185 -1.90 15.53 12.13
C PRO A 185 -1.72 14.79 10.80
N ASN A 186 -2.74 14.04 10.38
CA ASN A 186 -2.82 13.48 9.03
C ASN A 186 -3.55 14.46 8.12
N SER A 187 -2.87 15.02 7.11
CA SER A 187 -3.50 15.91 6.13
C SER A 187 -4.20 15.17 4.98
N PHE A 188 -3.94 13.87 4.83
CA PHE A 188 -4.47 13.06 3.75
C PHE A 188 -5.84 12.44 4.07
N ASP A 189 -6.85 12.77 3.25
CA ASP A 189 -8.19 12.18 3.33
C ASP A 189 -8.35 11.06 2.29
N HIS A 190 -8.14 9.82 2.75
CA HIS A 190 -8.33 8.62 1.94
C HIS A 190 -9.79 8.39 1.52
N GLN A 191 -10.78 8.81 2.32
CA GLN A 191 -12.20 8.65 1.99
C GLN A 191 -12.59 9.54 0.81
N ARG A 192 -12.07 10.78 0.79
CA ARG A 192 -12.24 11.69 -0.35
C ARG A 192 -11.58 11.14 -1.61
N LEU A 193 -10.36 10.60 -1.50
CA LEU A 193 -9.66 9.99 -2.63
C LEU A 193 -10.47 8.80 -3.19
N LEU A 194 -10.89 7.89 -2.32
CA LEU A 194 -11.63 6.68 -2.68
C LEU A 194 -12.95 7.00 -3.40
N LYS A 195 -13.72 7.98 -2.93
CA LYS A 195 -14.97 8.42 -3.61
C LYS A 195 -14.74 8.92 -5.03
N SER A 196 -13.54 9.43 -5.31
CA SER A 196 -13.16 9.98 -6.63
C SER A 196 -12.56 8.94 -7.58
N ALA A 197 -12.19 7.75 -7.08
CA ALA A 197 -11.51 6.73 -7.85
C ALA A 197 -12.43 6.11 -8.93
N ARG A 198 -11.91 5.92 -10.13
CA ARG A 198 -12.57 5.22 -11.26
C ARG A 198 -11.53 4.45 -12.05
N VAL A 199 -11.95 3.39 -12.72
CA VAL A 199 -11.07 2.66 -13.65
C VAL A 199 -11.18 3.27 -15.03
N CYS A 200 -10.04 3.66 -15.60
CA CYS A 200 -9.94 4.23 -16.94
C CYS A 200 -8.86 3.52 -17.75
N GLU A 201 -9.05 3.44 -19.07
CA GLU A 201 -8.01 2.97 -19.98
C GLU A 201 -6.96 4.06 -20.19
N VAL A 202 -5.71 3.79 -19.84
CA VAL A 202 -4.55 4.67 -20.02
C VAL A 202 -3.46 3.86 -20.70
N ALA A 203 -2.98 4.32 -21.85
CA ALA A 203 -1.95 3.65 -22.64
C ALA A 203 -2.24 2.15 -22.94
N GLY A 204 -3.52 1.80 -23.13
CA GLY A 204 -3.97 0.44 -23.45
C GLY A 204 -4.22 -0.47 -22.24
N ARG A 205 -4.14 0.05 -21.01
CA ARG A 205 -4.41 -0.70 -19.77
C ARG A 205 -5.41 -0.02 -18.87
N ASN A 206 -6.09 -0.81 -18.05
CA ASN A 206 -7.04 -0.31 -17.07
C ASN A 206 -6.31 0.09 -15.77
N HIS A 207 -6.33 1.37 -15.43
CA HIS A 207 -5.68 1.93 -14.25
C HIS A 207 -6.69 2.59 -13.31
N ILE A 208 -6.39 2.61 -12.00
CA ILE A 208 -7.14 3.43 -11.05
C ILE A 208 -6.79 4.90 -11.29
N CYS A 209 -7.77 5.67 -11.73
CA CYS A 209 -7.66 7.09 -11.97
C CYS A 209 -8.45 7.87 -10.92
N PHE A 210 -7.89 8.98 -10.46
CA PHE A 210 -8.55 9.90 -9.54
C PHE A 210 -9.02 11.14 -10.29
N ARG A 211 -10.05 11.79 -9.76
CA ARG A 211 -10.56 13.04 -10.33
C ARG A 211 -9.49 14.14 -10.23
N ASP A 212 -9.26 14.87 -11.31
CA ASP A 212 -8.35 16.03 -11.37
C ASP A 212 -8.39 16.95 -10.12
N LYS A 213 -9.58 17.31 -9.65
CA LYS A 213 -9.78 18.19 -8.48
C LYS A 213 -9.31 17.63 -7.13
N VAL A 214 -8.84 16.39 -7.06
CA VAL A 214 -8.25 15.80 -5.85
C VAL A 214 -6.73 15.66 -5.94
N ALA A 215 -6.09 16.28 -6.93
CA ALA A 215 -4.62 16.31 -7.06
C ALA A 215 -3.94 16.80 -5.77
N ASP A 216 -4.44 17.88 -5.16
CA ASP A 216 -3.89 18.41 -3.90
C ASP A 216 -3.93 17.38 -2.77
N ASN A 217 -4.99 16.56 -2.69
CA ASN A 217 -5.11 15.50 -1.68
C ASN A 217 -4.06 14.39 -1.91
N ILE A 218 -3.64 14.13 -3.15
CA ILE A 218 -2.53 13.22 -3.45
C ILE A 218 -1.20 13.86 -3.03
N CYS A 219 -1.00 15.16 -3.24
CA CYS A 219 0.17 15.88 -2.70
C CYS A 219 0.21 15.81 -1.17
N ASP A 220 -0.93 15.98 -0.49
CA ASP A 220 -1.06 15.84 0.96
C ASP A 220 -0.70 14.42 1.44
N MET A 221 -1.00 13.39 0.65
CA MET A 221 -0.58 12.00 0.92
C MET A 221 0.94 11.89 1.00
N PHE A 222 1.66 12.39 -0.02
CA PHE A 222 3.13 12.33 -0.02
C PHE A 222 3.75 13.27 1.02
N HIS A 223 3.12 14.40 1.32
CA HIS A 223 3.54 15.28 2.41
C HIS A 223 3.38 14.62 3.78
N THR A 224 2.28 13.90 4.01
CA THR A 224 2.06 13.10 5.21
C THR A 224 3.13 12.01 5.34
N ARG A 225 3.44 11.28 4.25
CA ARG A 225 4.55 10.31 4.23
C ARG A 225 5.85 10.96 4.66
N TYR A 226 6.22 12.07 4.04
CA TYR A 226 7.44 12.81 4.37
C TYR A 226 7.49 13.20 5.86
N THR A 227 6.38 13.71 6.40
CA THR A 227 6.27 14.13 7.80
C THR A 227 6.47 12.96 8.76
N LEU A 228 5.80 11.83 8.52
CA LEU A 228 5.94 10.62 9.34
C LEU A 228 7.37 10.06 9.31
N TYR A 229 7.98 10.01 8.12
CA TYR A 229 9.38 9.59 7.98
C TYR A 229 10.33 10.52 8.74
N SER A 230 10.18 11.83 8.57
CA SER A 230 11.08 12.81 9.19
C SER A 230 10.92 12.90 10.71
N GLN A 231 9.70 12.79 11.23
CA GLN A 231 9.41 13.05 12.64
C GLN A 231 9.39 11.78 13.50
N ALA A 232 9.07 10.62 12.91
CA ALA A 232 8.89 9.37 13.63
C ALA A 232 9.82 8.26 13.13
N TYR A 233 9.62 7.77 11.89
CA TYR A 233 10.28 6.54 11.44
C TYR A 233 11.81 6.66 11.34
N GLN A 234 12.31 7.83 10.92
CA GLN A 234 13.74 8.12 10.87
C GLN A 234 14.19 9.03 12.02
N HIS A 235 13.41 9.10 13.10
CA HIS A 235 13.81 9.86 14.27
C HIS A 235 15.14 9.32 14.81
N LYS A 236 16.15 10.19 14.94
CA LYS A 236 17.53 9.81 15.29
C LYS A 236 17.66 8.87 16.49
N ILE A 237 16.81 9.05 17.51
CA ILE A 237 16.85 8.21 18.70
C ILE A 237 16.18 6.84 18.46
N VAL A 238 15.13 6.79 17.63
CA VAL A 238 14.51 5.52 17.19
C VAL A 238 15.56 4.70 16.43
N ASN A 239 16.19 5.30 15.41
CA ASN A 239 17.27 4.66 14.64
C ASN A 239 18.41 4.11 15.52
N ILE A 240 18.81 4.82 16.58
CA ILE A 240 19.84 4.36 17.53
C ILE A 240 19.36 3.16 18.35
N ILE A 241 18.10 3.16 18.78
CA ILE A 241 17.50 2.05 19.53
C ILE A 241 17.37 0.82 18.63
N GLU A 242 16.81 0.98 17.43
CA GLU A 242 16.70 -0.09 16.43
C GLU A 242 18.05 -0.73 16.17
N LYS A 243 19.10 0.09 15.93
CA LYS A 243 20.45 -0.42 15.72
C LYS A 243 20.95 -1.27 16.90
N LYS A 244 20.75 -0.83 18.13
CA LYS A 244 21.14 -1.60 19.33
C LYS A 244 20.34 -2.91 19.47
N ILE A 245 19.06 -2.91 19.12
CA ILE A 245 18.23 -4.13 19.11
C ILE A 245 18.74 -5.09 18.04
N SER A 246 19.01 -4.62 16.82
CA SER A 246 19.60 -5.45 15.75
C SER A 246 20.95 -6.02 16.19
N GLU A 247 21.85 -5.21 16.76
CA GLU A 247 23.15 -5.68 17.28
C GLU A 247 23.00 -6.73 18.40
N ALA A 248 21.93 -6.65 19.21
CA ALA A 248 21.63 -7.66 20.21
C ALA A 248 21.15 -8.97 19.59
N PHE A 249 20.26 -8.91 18.59
CA PHE A 249 19.80 -10.08 17.86
C PHE A 249 20.95 -10.77 17.13
N ILE A 250 21.85 -10.01 16.51
CA ILE A 250 23.08 -10.53 15.89
C ILE A 250 23.92 -11.30 16.92
N ALA A 251 24.16 -10.70 18.08
CA ALA A 251 24.95 -11.33 19.13
C ALA A 251 24.28 -12.58 19.74
N ALA A 252 22.97 -12.73 19.59
CA ALA A 252 22.21 -13.88 20.08
C ALA A 252 21.92 -14.95 18.99
N LYS A 253 22.18 -14.66 17.70
CA LYS A 253 21.73 -15.46 16.55
C LYS A 253 22.17 -16.92 16.62
N ASP A 254 23.43 -17.18 16.98
CA ASP A 254 23.98 -18.54 17.06
C ASP A 254 23.45 -19.35 18.25
N LYS A 255 22.85 -18.67 19.23
CA LYS A 255 22.39 -19.24 20.51
C LYS A 255 20.87 -19.40 20.57
N ILE A 256 20.16 -18.58 19.81
CA ILE A 256 18.71 -18.61 19.69
C ILE A 256 18.36 -18.95 18.24
N PRO A 257 18.11 -20.23 17.92
CA PRO A 257 17.87 -20.68 16.56
C PRO A 257 16.76 -19.94 15.81
N SER A 258 15.71 -19.51 16.53
CA SER A 258 14.59 -18.76 15.94
C SER A 258 14.98 -17.39 15.36
N LEU A 259 16.12 -16.81 15.77
CA LEU A 259 16.67 -15.58 15.16
C LEU A 259 17.40 -15.84 13.84
N SER A 260 17.65 -17.10 13.50
CA SER A 260 18.27 -17.45 12.23
C SER A 260 17.23 -17.43 11.11
N LEU A 261 17.38 -16.45 10.23
CA LEU A 261 16.56 -16.31 9.03
C LEU A 261 16.78 -17.48 8.07
N ILE A 262 15.69 -17.91 7.43
CA ILE A 262 15.74 -18.96 6.41
C ILE A 262 16.31 -18.35 5.13
N ALA A 263 17.30 -19.03 4.54
CA ALA A 263 17.83 -18.67 3.23
C ALA A 263 16.71 -18.55 2.18
N GLU A 264 16.77 -17.51 1.34
CA GLU A 264 15.73 -17.20 0.35
C GLU A 264 15.43 -18.39 -0.57
N SER A 265 16.46 -19.15 -0.99
CA SER A 265 16.31 -20.34 -1.82
C SER A 265 15.42 -21.41 -1.18
N LYS A 266 15.65 -21.72 0.11
CA LYS A 266 14.84 -22.71 0.85
C LYS A 266 13.41 -22.22 1.09
N LEU A 267 13.24 -20.91 1.27
CA LEU A 267 11.92 -20.30 1.38
C LEU A 267 11.14 -20.48 0.08
N GLN A 268 11.76 -20.22 -1.08
CA GLN A 268 11.12 -20.41 -2.39
C GLN A 268 10.77 -21.87 -2.66
N GLU A 269 11.69 -22.81 -2.39
CA GLU A 269 11.43 -24.25 -2.52
C GLU A 269 10.19 -24.68 -1.71
N ASP A 270 10.04 -24.18 -0.49
CA ASP A 270 8.90 -24.52 0.36
C ASP A 270 7.60 -23.83 -0.08
N ILE A 271 7.67 -22.58 -0.58
CA ILE A 271 6.53 -21.90 -1.22
C ILE A 271 6.00 -22.76 -2.39
N GLU A 272 6.87 -23.23 -3.28
CA GLU A 272 6.50 -24.06 -4.43
C GLU A 272 5.91 -25.41 -4.00
N ARG A 273 6.51 -26.04 -2.97
CA ARG A 273 5.99 -27.27 -2.37
C ARG A 273 4.58 -27.07 -1.81
N LYS A 274 4.36 -26.02 -0.99
CA LYS A 274 3.04 -25.71 -0.41
C LYS A 274 1.99 -25.47 -1.49
N ARG A 275 2.35 -24.72 -2.54
CA ARG A 275 1.46 -24.52 -3.70
C ARG A 275 1.08 -25.85 -4.35
N SER A 276 2.05 -26.72 -4.62
CA SER A 276 1.80 -28.04 -5.20
C SER A 276 0.87 -28.88 -4.33
N ASN A 277 1.07 -28.86 -3.00
CA ASN A 277 0.23 -29.60 -2.05
C ASN A 277 -1.21 -29.09 -2.01
N ILE A 278 -1.41 -27.76 -2.04
CA ILE A 278 -2.75 -27.15 -2.08
C ILE A 278 -3.48 -27.57 -3.36
N LEU A 279 -2.80 -27.54 -4.52
CA LEU A 279 -3.40 -27.86 -5.81
C LEU A 279 -3.70 -29.34 -6.03
N ASN A 280 -2.81 -30.22 -5.56
CA ASN A 280 -2.93 -31.67 -5.76
C ASN A 280 -3.87 -32.36 -4.76
N LYS A 281 -4.49 -31.60 -3.84
CA LYS A 281 -5.38 -32.13 -2.78
C LYS A 281 -4.78 -33.33 -2.02
N GLY A 282 -3.46 -33.36 -1.88
CA GLY A 282 -2.76 -34.48 -1.25
C GLY A 282 -3.18 -34.66 0.20
N THR A 283 -3.34 -35.92 0.63
CA THR A 283 -3.44 -36.27 2.06
C THR A 283 -2.09 -35.99 2.70
N GLY A 284 -2.00 -34.90 3.44
CA GLY A 284 -0.78 -34.46 4.11
C GLY A 284 -0.26 -35.52 5.07
N ALA A 285 0.89 -36.09 4.72
CA ALA A 285 1.83 -36.69 5.66
C ALA A 285 3.19 -36.79 4.95
N GLU A 286 3.91 -35.67 4.91
CA GLU A 286 5.34 -35.69 4.64
C GLU A 286 6.10 -35.41 5.93
N ASN A 287 7.27 -36.05 6.07
CA ASN A 287 8.13 -35.88 7.22
C ASN A 287 8.48 -34.39 7.44
N PRO A 288 8.65 -33.92 8.69
CA PRO A 288 9.04 -32.54 8.96
C PRO A 288 10.33 -32.19 8.20
N THR A 289 10.24 -31.27 7.25
CA THR A 289 11.42 -30.70 6.60
C THR A 289 12.05 -29.66 7.53
N THR A 290 13.30 -29.30 7.27
CA THR A 290 13.98 -28.19 7.95
C THR A 290 13.19 -26.88 7.86
N THR A 291 12.51 -26.63 6.73
CA THR A 291 11.65 -25.46 6.55
C THR A 291 10.38 -25.52 7.41
N THR A 292 9.80 -26.71 7.61
CA THR A 292 8.67 -26.89 8.56
C THR A 292 9.05 -26.57 10.00
N THR A 293 10.28 -26.90 10.42
CA THR A 293 10.77 -26.52 11.75
C THR A 293 10.97 -25.02 11.85
N ALA A 294 11.65 -24.40 10.88
CA ALA A 294 11.92 -22.98 10.88
C ALA A 294 10.62 -22.13 10.81
N MET A 295 9.58 -22.60 10.11
CA MET A 295 8.24 -21.99 10.15
C MET A 295 7.64 -21.96 11.55
N LYS A 296 7.71 -23.09 12.25
CA LYS A 296 7.18 -23.20 13.62
C LYS A 296 7.92 -22.32 14.61
N GLU A 297 9.20 -22.08 14.36
CA GLU A 297 10.02 -21.14 15.13
C GLU A 297 9.64 -19.70 14.80
N PHE A 298 9.53 -19.35 13.50
CA PHE A 298 9.18 -18.00 13.06
C PHE A 298 7.79 -17.56 13.55
N ILE A 299 6.77 -18.41 13.47
CA ILE A 299 5.40 -18.08 13.93
C ILE A 299 5.36 -17.73 15.43
N LYS A 300 6.31 -18.25 16.22
CA LYS A 300 6.43 -17.94 17.65
C LYS A 300 7.35 -16.75 17.92
N LEU A 301 8.15 -16.35 16.94
CA LEU A 301 9.10 -15.26 17.06
C LEU A 301 8.34 -13.92 17.01
N SER A 302 8.39 -13.19 18.12
CA SER A 302 7.74 -11.89 18.29
C SER A 302 8.62 -10.98 19.14
N ASP A 303 8.17 -9.76 19.41
CA ASP A 303 8.86 -8.78 20.26
C ASP A 303 9.22 -9.34 21.65
N HIS A 304 8.56 -10.40 22.11
CA HIS A 304 8.92 -11.11 23.35
C HIS A 304 10.37 -11.58 23.38
N ILE A 305 11.01 -11.81 22.22
CA ILE A 305 12.43 -12.16 22.14
C ILE A 305 13.35 -11.12 22.80
N PHE A 306 12.91 -9.85 22.84
CA PHE A 306 13.60 -8.80 23.57
C PHE A 306 13.69 -9.13 25.07
N GLU A 307 12.58 -9.55 25.67
CA GLU A 307 12.51 -9.90 27.09
C GLU A 307 13.22 -11.22 27.38
N GLU A 308 13.12 -12.19 26.46
CA GLU A 308 13.83 -13.46 26.56
C GLU A 308 15.35 -13.25 26.67
N ILE A 309 15.92 -12.41 25.80
CA ILE A 309 17.34 -12.05 25.86
C ILE A 309 17.65 -11.21 27.11
N LEU A 310 16.83 -10.19 27.39
CA LEU A 310 17.08 -9.24 28.49
C LEU A 310 17.10 -9.92 29.86
N TYR A 311 16.22 -10.90 30.09
CA TYR A 311 16.06 -11.59 31.37
C TYR A 311 16.77 -12.95 31.43
N SER A 312 17.39 -13.40 30.34
CA SER A 312 18.19 -14.63 30.34
C SER A 312 19.33 -14.53 31.36
N THR A 313 19.55 -15.61 32.11
CA THR A 313 20.72 -15.78 33.00
C THR A 313 21.88 -16.50 32.30
N ASP A 314 21.72 -16.86 31.02
CA ASP A 314 22.76 -17.51 30.24
C ASP A 314 23.92 -16.54 29.98
N ASP A 315 25.14 -16.97 30.29
CA ASP A 315 26.36 -16.19 30.05
C ASP A 315 26.68 -16.08 28.56
N GLU A 316 26.22 -17.03 27.72
CA GLU A 316 26.39 -16.96 26.27
C GLU A 316 25.58 -15.81 25.65
N LEU A 317 24.51 -15.36 26.30
CA LEU A 317 23.68 -14.23 25.88
C LEU A 317 24.08 -12.90 26.52
N LYS A 318 25.17 -12.87 27.31
CA LYS A 318 25.59 -11.68 28.06
C LYS A 318 25.81 -10.45 27.17
N ASP A 319 26.44 -10.62 26.01
CA ASP A 319 26.74 -9.52 25.10
C ASP A 319 25.47 -8.95 24.42
N ALA A 320 24.49 -9.81 24.13
CA ALA A 320 23.19 -9.40 23.62
C ALA A 320 22.39 -8.69 24.72
N ARG A 321 22.33 -9.29 25.91
CA ARG A 321 21.67 -8.74 27.10
C ARG A 321 22.19 -7.35 27.46
N MET A 322 23.51 -7.14 27.47
CA MET A 322 24.11 -5.83 27.75
C MET A 322 23.67 -4.74 26.75
N LYS A 323 23.50 -5.08 25.47
CA LYS A 323 23.01 -4.13 24.45
C LYS A 323 21.56 -3.74 24.69
N LEU A 324 20.70 -4.68 25.09
CA LEU A 324 19.30 -4.41 25.46
C LEU A 324 19.20 -3.64 26.79
N GLU A 325 20.05 -3.95 27.77
CA GLU A 325 20.14 -3.17 29.01
C GLU A 325 20.48 -1.71 28.74
N ASP A 326 21.35 -1.43 27.77
CA ASP A 326 21.65 -0.05 27.38
C ASP A 326 20.41 0.68 26.82
N VAL A 327 19.54 -0.02 26.10
CA VAL A 327 18.27 0.54 25.61
C VAL A 327 17.38 0.90 26.80
N VAL A 328 17.16 -0.05 27.71
CA VAL A 328 16.28 0.10 28.89
C VAL A 328 16.82 1.16 29.85
N ARG A 329 18.13 1.19 30.09
CA ARG A 329 18.80 2.17 30.97
C ARG A 329 19.14 3.49 30.27
N ARG A 330 18.72 3.66 29.01
CA ARG A 330 18.96 4.85 28.19
C ARG A 330 20.44 5.22 28.02
N ARG A 331 21.33 4.23 28.07
CA ARG A 331 22.78 4.35 27.76
C ARG A 331 22.98 4.28 26.25
N LEU A 332 22.40 5.25 25.54
CA LEU A 332 22.42 5.33 24.09
C LEU A 332 23.61 6.16 23.58
N PRO A 333 24.23 5.80 22.44
CA PRO A 333 25.14 6.68 21.71
C PRO A 333 24.52 8.06 21.49
N LYS A 334 25.36 9.10 21.47
CA LYS A 334 24.92 10.46 21.17
C LYS A 334 24.97 10.69 19.66
N CYS A 335 23.88 11.20 19.10
CA CYS A 335 23.85 11.68 17.73
C CYS A 335 24.74 12.93 17.63
N VAL A 336 25.81 12.86 16.82
CA VAL A 336 26.80 13.94 16.66
C VAL A 336 26.28 15.03 15.72
N GLY A 337 25.55 14.64 14.68
CA GLY A 337 24.99 15.56 13.69
C GLY A 337 24.30 14.83 12.55
N GLU A 338 23.73 15.60 11.63
CA GLU A 338 23.10 15.17 10.38
C GLU A 338 23.64 16.06 9.25
N THR A 339 23.84 15.49 8.06
CA THR A 339 24.23 16.25 6.86
C THR A 339 23.45 15.74 5.65
N ARG A 340 23.30 16.61 4.65
CA ARG A 340 22.73 16.26 3.35
C ARG A 340 23.87 16.23 2.33
N ILE A 341 23.90 15.18 1.52
CA ILE A 341 24.90 15.01 0.46
C ILE A 341 24.27 15.31 -0.90
N THR A 342 25.08 15.79 -1.83
CA THR A 342 24.70 15.94 -3.22
C THR A 342 24.59 14.59 -3.91
N GLN A 343 23.88 14.52 -5.05
CA GLN A 343 23.77 13.30 -5.84
C GLN A 343 25.15 12.77 -6.29
N THR A 344 26.07 13.68 -6.62
CA THR A 344 27.44 13.33 -6.99
C THR A 344 28.17 12.65 -5.84
N GLU A 345 28.10 13.23 -4.63
CA GLU A 345 28.70 12.61 -3.44
C GLU A 345 28.04 11.27 -3.06
N TYR A 346 26.74 11.12 -3.30
CA TYR A 346 26.03 9.86 -3.09
C TYR A 346 26.53 8.76 -4.05
N ASN A 347 26.77 9.09 -5.32
CA ASN A 347 27.27 8.11 -6.28
C ASN A 347 28.75 7.73 -6.03
N GLU A 348 29.53 8.65 -5.48
CA GLU A 348 30.96 8.43 -5.16
C GLU A 348 31.16 7.66 -3.85
N LYS A 349 30.25 7.82 -2.89
CA LYS A 349 30.28 7.12 -1.61
C LYS A 349 29.43 5.86 -1.72
N SER A 350 29.97 4.69 -1.41
CA SER A 350 29.20 3.44 -1.25
C SER A 350 28.31 3.49 0.01
N VAL A 351 27.36 4.42 0.02
CA VAL A 351 26.43 4.65 1.13
C VAL A 351 25.40 3.52 1.13
N GLN A 352 25.36 2.75 2.22
CA GLN A 352 24.28 1.80 2.46
C GLN A 352 22.98 2.57 2.74
N VAL A 353 21.97 2.38 1.89
CA VAL A 353 20.63 2.95 2.06
C VAL A 353 19.76 1.95 2.85
N LYS A 354 18.93 2.45 3.78
CA LYS A 354 17.83 1.63 4.33
C LYS A 354 16.81 1.41 3.21
N GLU A 355 16.67 0.19 2.69
CA GLU A 355 15.72 -0.15 1.62
C GLU A 355 14.27 0.24 1.93
N ASP A 356 13.89 0.29 3.21
CA ASP A 356 12.56 0.72 3.67
C ASP A 356 12.19 2.15 3.24
N ILE A 357 13.18 2.99 2.92
CA ILE A 357 12.94 4.35 2.42
C ILE A 357 12.43 4.35 0.97
N LEU A 358 12.75 3.29 0.21
CA LEU A 358 12.46 3.14 -1.23
C LEU A 358 11.18 2.32 -1.53
N GLN A 359 10.64 1.59 -0.55
CA GLN A 359 9.35 0.88 -0.63
C GLN A 359 8.18 1.75 -0.11
#